data_AF-A0A4U9HV46-F1
#
_entry.id   AF-A0A4U9HV46-F1
#
_cell.length_a   1.000
_cell.length_b   1.000
_cell.length_c   1.000
_cell.angle_alpha   90.00
_cell.angle_beta   90.00
_cell.angle_gamma   90.00
#
_symmetry.space_group_name_H-M   'P 1'
#
loop_
_entity.id
_entity.type
_entity.pdbx_description
1 polymer ?
#
loop_
_entity_poly.entity_id
_entity_poly.type
_entity_poly.pdbx_seq_one_letter_code
_entity_poly.pdbx_strand_id
1 'polypeptide(L)'
;MPDVNAFPHQLFSKIQARISRRPAPQRLTYSNQGGSPELQQALVDYLRVARSVRCSPEQILITEGIHQAIDLVTRMLCNPDDEVWIEEPGYWGIRNILRMNSLDIRPLPVDEAASCRRNRSAARRG
;
A
#
# COMPACT_ATOMS: atom_id res chain seq x y z
N MET A 1 10.28 12.01 8.44
CA MET A 1 10.68 10.63 8.80
C MET A 1 10.28 10.38 10.24
N PRO A 2 9.84 9.17 10.62
CA PRO A 2 9.54 8.86 12.02
C PRO A 2 10.81 8.93 12.87
N ASP A 3 10.67 9.17 14.18
CA ASP A 3 11.80 9.12 15.11
C ASP A 3 12.28 7.67 15.26
N VAL A 4 13.50 7.43 14.79
CA VAL A 4 14.13 6.11 14.84
C VAL A 4 14.45 5.68 16.26
N ASN A 5 14.61 6.61 17.21
CA ASN A 5 14.92 6.31 18.60
C ASN A 5 13.68 5.83 19.37
N ALA A 6 12.48 6.15 18.89
CA ALA A 6 11.23 5.71 19.48
C ALA A 6 10.90 4.23 19.18
N PHE A 7 11.62 3.60 18.25
CA PHE A 7 11.39 2.21 17.91
C PHE A 7 11.81 1.29 19.08
N PRO A 8 10.95 0.33 19.51
CA PRO A 8 11.23 -0.51 20.67
C PRO A 8 12.20 -1.65 20.33
N HIS A 9 13.45 -1.31 19.99
CA HIS A 9 14.49 -2.24 19.51
C HIS A 9 14.67 -3.46 20.43
N GLN A 10 14.74 -3.25 21.75
CA GLN A 10 14.95 -4.35 22.70
C GLN A 10 13.80 -5.36 22.70
N LEU A 11 12.55 -4.89 22.63
CA LEU A 11 11.38 -5.75 22.59
C LEU A 11 11.32 -6.50 21.27
N PHE A 12 11.52 -5.79 20.15
CA PHE A 12 11.52 -6.37 18.82
C PHE A 12 12.57 -7.48 18.70
N SER A 13 13.81 -7.24 19.11
CA SER A 13 14.88 -8.24 19.08
C SER A 13 14.57 -9.47 19.93
N LYS A 14 13.95 -9.30 21.11
CA LYS A 14 13.53 -10.43 21.96
C LYS A 14 12.47 -11.29 21.26
N ILE A 15 11.48 -10.67 20.62
CA ILE A 15 10.43 -11.37 19.87
C ILE A 15 11.03 -12.09 18.66
N GLN A 16 11.85 -11.41 17.88
CA GLN A 16 12.50 -11.98 16.70
C GLN A 16 13.37 -13.19 17.08
N ALA A 17 14.22 -13.07 18.10
CA ALA A 17 15.05 -14.17 18.58
C ALA A 17 14.22 -15.38 19.04
N ARG A 18 13.08 -15.14 19.70
CA ARG A 18 12.16 -16.20 20.12
C ARG A 18 11.55 -16.93 18.92
N ILE A 19 11.11 -16.19 17.90
CA ILE A 19 10.49 -16.75 16.70
C ILE A 19 11.52 -17.54 15.87
N SER A 20 12.74 -17.02 15.74
CA SER A 20 13.78 -17.62 14.90
C SER A 20 14.51 -18.81 15.54
N ARG A 21 14.32 -19.09 16.83
CA ARG A 21 15.04 -20.19 17.52
C ARG A 21 14.73 -21.58 16.97
N ARG A 22 13.49 -21.81 16.54
CA ARG A 22 13.01 -23.10 15.98
C ARG A 22 11.92 -22.80 14.95
N PRO A 23 12.28 -22.29 13.76
CA PRO A 23 11.29 -21.97 12.75
C PRO A 23 10.59 -23.25 12.29
N ALA A 24 9.27 -23.20 12.17
CA ALA A 24 8.53 -24.25 11.48
C ALA A 24 9.02 -24.32 10.02
N PRO A 25 9.25 -25.51 9.42
CA PRO A 25 9.75 -25.64 8.05
C PRO A 25 8.95 -24.84 7.01
N GLN A 26 7.64 -24.70 7.22
CA GLN A 26 6.73 -23.93 6.36
C GLN A 26 7.07 -22.43 6.30
N ARG A 27 7.77 -21.89 7.31
CA ARG A 27 8.24 -20.49 7.33
C ARG A 27 9.57 -20.29 6.62
N LEU A 28 10.25 -21.37 6.25
CA LEU A 28 11.53 -21.35 5.55
C LEU A 28 11.40 -21.63 4.05
N THR A 29 10.17 -21.69 3.55
CA THR A 29 9.86 -21.92 2.14
C THR A 29 9.00 -20.77 1.61
N TYR A 30 8.75 -20.80 0.30
CA TYR A 30 7.90 -19.81 -0.37
C TYR A 30 6.48 -19.82 0.19
N SER A 31 5.93 -18.63 0.45
CA SER A 31 4.51 -18.46 0.76
C SER A 31 3.68 -18.55 -0.52
N ASN A 32 2.59 -19.32 -0.49
CA ASN A 32 1.65 -19.46 -1.61
C ASN A 32 0.39 -18.58 -1.46
N GLN A 33 0.27 -17.77 -0.40
CA GLN A 33 -0.95 -17.02 -0.05
C GLN A 33 -0.77 -15.50 -0.04
N GLY A 34 0.19 -14.96 -0.80
CA GLY A 34 0.40 -13.51 -0.86
C GLY A 34 0.94 -12.89 0.43
N GLY A 35 1.47 -13.71 1.35
CA GLY A 35 2.04 -13.26 2.62
C GLY A 35 1.99 -14.34 3.70
N SER A 36 2.32 -13.95 4.94
CA SER A 36 2.16 -14.79 6.14
C SER A 36 0.69 -14.83 6.57
N PRO A 37 0.08 -16.02 6.71
CA PRO A 37 -1.30 -16.17 7.18
C PRO A 37 -1.53 -15.56 8.57
N GLU A 38 -0.55 -15.68 9.47
CA GLU A 38 -0.64 -15.13 10.82
C GLU A 38 -0.64 -13.59 10.80
N LEU A 39 0.16 -12.99 9.90
CA LEU A 39 0.16 -11.54 9.72
C LEU A 39 -1.15 -11.07 9.09
N GLN A 40 -1.66 -11.77 8.07
CA GLN A 40 -2.94 -11.44 7.44
C GLN A 40 -4.07 -11.46 8.48
N GLN A 41 -4.15 -12.50 9.31
CA GLN A 41 -5.16 -12.57 10.37
C GLN A 41 -5.04 -11.42 11.37
N ALA A 42 -3.82 -11.11 11.83
CA ALA A 42 -3.58 -9.99 12.73
C ALA A 42 -4.00 -8.63 12.10
N LEU A 43 -3.80 -8.47 10.79
CA LEU A 43 -4.23 -7.28 10.06
C LEU A 43 -5.75 -7.20 9.90
N VAL A 44 -6.44 -8.32 9.66
CA VAL A 44 -7.92 -8.35 9.65
C VAL A 44 -8.48 -7.81 10.97
N ASP A 45 -7.96 -8.30 12.09
CA ASP A 45 -8.42 -7.89 13.43
C ASP A 45 -8.10 -6.41 13.69
N TYR A 46 -6.89 -5.98 13.33
CA TYR A 46 -6.48 -4.58 13.43
C TYR A 46 -7.36 -3.64 12.60
N LEU A 47 -7.58 -3.96 11.32
CA LEU A 47 -8.33 -3.12 10.38
C LEU A 47 -9.82 -3.03 10.75
N ARG A 48 -10.38 -4.11 11.32
CA ARG A 48 -11.74 -4.09 11.86
C ARG A 48 -11.88 -3.05 12.97
N VAL A 49 -10.92 -2.99 13.89
CA VAL A 49 -10.98 -2.06 15.04
C VAL A 49 -10.59 -0.64 14.63
N ALA A 50 -9.47 -0.49 13.92
CA ALA A 50 -8.89 0.82 13.63
C ALA A 50 -9.62 1.58 12.51
N ARG A 51 -10.25 0.87 11.57
CA ARG A 51 -10.80 1.44 10.33
C ARG A 51 -12.20 0.92 9.97
N SER A 52 -12.80 0.08 10.81
CA SER A 52 -14.11 -0.56 10.56
C SER A 52 -14.19 -1.34 9.24
N VAL A 53 -13.04 -1.80 8.73
CA VAL A 53 -12.96 -2.60 7.51
C VAL A 53 -13.32 -4.04 7.84
N ARG A 54 -14.22 -4.63 7.03
CA ARG A 54 -14.57 -6.06 7.10
C ARG A 54 -13.96 -6.76 5.90
N CYS A 55 -12.93 -7.57 6.14
CA CYS A 55 -12.28 -8.40 5.12
C CYS A 55 -11.91 -9.77 5.70
N SER A 56 -11.61 -10.72 4.83
CA SER A 56 -11.00 -12.00 5.17
C SER A 56 -9.48 -11.99 4.88
N PRO A 57 -8.69 -12.90 5.48
CA PRO A 57 -7.24 -12.96 5.25
C PRO A 57 -6.85 -13.08 3.77
N GLU A 58 -7.64 -13.79 2.96
CA GLU A 58 -7.40 -14.02 1.53
C GLU A 58 -7.55 -12.73 0.70
N GLN A 59 -8.18 -11.69 1.27
CA GLN A 59 -8.32 -10.37 0.66
C GLN A 59 -7.16 -9.43 1.03
N ILE A 60 -6.16 -9.89 1.80
CA ILE A 60 -4.99 -9.11 2.20
C ILE A 60 -3.75 -9.62 1.46
N LEU A 61 -3.12 -8.75 0.67
CA LEU A 61 -1.81 -8.99 0.07
C LEU A 61 -0.74 -8.23 0.86
N ILE A 62 0.32 -8.93 1.28
CA ILE A 62 1.48 -8.31 1.93
C ILE A 62 2.47 -7.86 0.86
N THR A 63 2.85 -6.60 0.89
CA THR A 63 3.81 -5.99 -0.06
C THR A 63 5.05 -5.48 0.65
N GLU A 64 6.13 -5.31 -0.11
CA GLU A 64 7.38 -4.63 0.25
C GLU A 64 7.18 -3.10 0.28
N GLY A 65 6.11 -2.65 0.96
CA GLY A 65 5.75 -1.26 1.12
C GLY A 65 4.79 -0.71 0.04
N ILE A 66 4.49 0.58 0.20
CA ILE A 66 3.45 1.28 -0.58
C ILE A 66 3.79 1.40 -2.07
N HIS A 67 5.07 1.54 -2.43
CA HIS A 67 5.45 1.69 -3.83
C HIS A 67 5.14 0.43 -4.64
N GLN A 68 5.44 -0.76 -4.10
CA GLN A 68 5.08 -2.03 -4.76
C GLN A 68 3.55 -2.19 -4.83
N ALA A 69 2.82 -1.83 -3.77
CA ALA A 69 1.36 -1.93 -3.77
C ALA A 69 0.73 -1.09 -4.88
N ILE A 70 1.19 0.15 -5.05
CA ILE A 70 0.67 1.06 -6.09
C ILE A 70 1.06 0.55 -7.49
N ASP A 71 2.31 0.10 -7.68
CA ASP A 71 2.75 -0.49 -8.94
C ASP A 71 1.87 -1.67 -9.36
N LEU A 72 1.63 -2.62 -8.46
CA LEU A 72 0.77 -3.78 -8.72
C LEU A 72 -0.66 -3.38 -9.09
N VAL A 73 -1.27 -2.45 -8.34
CA VAL A 73 -2.63 -1.98 -8.60
C VAL A 73 -2.71 -1.32 -9.98
N THR A 74 -1.75 -0.46 -10.32
CA THR A 74 -1.76 0.25 -11.60
C THR A 74 -1.54 -0.69 -12.79
N ARG A 75 -0.66 -1.69 -12.69
CA ARG A 75 -0.47 -2.72 -13.72
C ARG A 75 -1.69 -3.63 -13.90
N MET A 76 -2.47 -3.82 -12.84
CA MET A 76 -3.67 -4.67 -12.89
C MET A 76 -4.87 -3.93 -13.47
N LEU A 77 -5.00 -2.63 -13.20
CA LEU A 77 -6.22 -1.86 -13.48
C LEU A 77 -6.09 -0.90 -14.66
N CYS A 78 -4.89 -0.60 -15.13
CA CYS A 78 -4.64 0.39 -16.18
C CYS A 78 -3.87 -0.22 -17.35
N ASN A 79 -4.04 0.37 -18.52
CA ASN A 79 -3.20 0.17 -19.71
C ASN A 79 -2.25 1.36 -19.88
N PRO A 80 -1.18 1.20 -20.69
CA PRO A 80 -0.38 2.35 -21.13
C PRO A 80 -1.28 3.45 -21.72
N ASP A 81 -0.91 4.70 -21.42
CA ASP A 81 -1.59 5.93 -21.81
C ASP A 81 -2.96 6.18 -21.16
N ASP A 82 -3.42 5.32 -20.25
CA ASP A 82 -4.62 5.59 -19.45
C ASP A 82 -4.43 6.84 -18.57
N GLU A 83 -5.50 7.64 -18.49
CA GLU A 83 -5.51 8.86 -17.68
C GLU A 83 -5.72 8.52 -16.19
N VAL A 84 -4.84 9.03 -15.33
CA VAL A 84 -4.94 8.90 -13.88
C VAL A 84 -4.89 10.25 -13.19
N TRP A 85 -5.67 10.40 -12.13
CA TRP A 85 -5.74 11.64 -11.37
C TRP A 85 -4.96 11.53 -10.07
N ILE A 86 -4.13 12.53 -9.78
CA ILE A 86 -3.40 12.62 -8.52
C ILE A 86 -3.64 13.96 -7.84
N GLU A 87 -3.65 13.98 -6.53
CA GLU A 87 -3.71 15.21 -5.73
C GLU A 87 -2.46 16.08 -5.93
N GLU A 88 -2.64 17.40 -6.00
CA GLU A 88 -1.57 18.40 -6.09
C GLU A 88 -1.81 19.56 -5.09
N PRO A 89 -0.94 19.78 -4.09
CA PRO A 89 0.25 18.99 -3.77
C PRO A 89 -0.09 17.60 -3.21
N GLY A 90 0.68 16.58 -3.62
CA GLY A 90 0.47 15.20 -3.20
C GLY A 90 1.77 14.45 -2.88
N TYR A 91 1.67 13.16 -2.52
CA TYR A 91 2.84 12.34 -2.24
C TYR A 91 3.67 12.08 -3.52
N TRP A 92 4.86 12.67 -3.57
CA TRP A 92 5.74 12.65 -4.75
C TRP A 92 6.08 11.24 -5.27
N GLY A 93 6.15 10.24 -4.39
CA GLY A 93 6.53 8.87 -4.74
C GLY A 93 5.56 8.20 -5.72
N ILE A 94 4.28 8.58 -5.68
CA ILE A 94 3.25 8.06 -6.60
C ILE A 94 3.54 8.45 -8.05
N ARG A 95 3.95 9.70 -8.28
CA ARG A 95 4.14 10.23 -9.64
C ARG A 95 5.21 9.46 -10.42
N ASN A 96 6.26 9.00 -9.73
CA ASN A 96 7.32 8.20 -10.35
C ASN A 96 6.79 6.83 -10.78
N ILE A 97 6.01 6.16 -9.93
CA ILE A 97 5.45 4.84 -10.22
C ILE A 97 4.48 4.92 -11.41
N LEU A 98 3.57 5.89 -11.41
CA LEU A 98 2.61 6.08 -12.49
C LEU A 98 3.29 6.34 -13.84
N ARG A 99 4.37 7.15 -13.85
CA ARG A 99 5.19 7.37 -15.04
C ARG A 99 5.90 6.11 -15.52
N MET A 100 6.43 5.30 -14.60
CA MET A 100 7.07 4.03 -14.94
C MET A 100 6.10 3.04 -15.58
N ASN A 101 4.81 3.15 -15.27
CA ASN A 101 3.73 2.37 -15.88
C ASN A 101 3.07 3.06 -17.08
N SER A 102 3.73 4.09 -17.65
CA SER A 102 3.29 4.81 -18.86
C SER A 102 1.89 5.43 -18.77
N LEU A 103 1.50 5.94 -17.60
CA LEU A 103 0.18 6.55 -17.39
C LEU A 103 0.21 8.08 -17.62
N ASP A 104 -0.88 8.63 -18.18
CA ASP A 104 -1.04 10.09 -18.33
C ASP A 104 -1.58 10.70 -17.04
N ILE A 105 -0.72 11.45 -16.35
CA ILE A 105 -1.00 11.98 -15.01
C ILE A 105 -1.66 13.36 -15.12
N ARG A 106 -2.91 13.47 -14.67
CA ARG A 106 -3.57 14.76 -14.45
C ARG A 106 -3.50 15.17 -12.98
N PRO A 107 -2.80 16.26 -12.64
CA PRO A 107 -2.85 16.81 -11.29
C PRO A 107 -4.22 17.43 -11.02
N LEU A 108 -4.78 17.14 -9.85
CA LEU A 108 -5.98 17.74 -9.30
C LEU A 108 -5.60 18.69 -8.17
N PRO A 109 -5.81 20.01 -8.33
CA PRO A 109 -5.49 20.96 -7.28
C PRO A 109 -6.35 20.68 -6.04
N VAL A 110 -5.67 20.60 -4.91
CA VAL A 110 -6.27 20.41 -3.60
C VAL A 110 -6.41 21.76 -2.92
N ASP A 111 -7.57 22.03 -2.31
CA ASP A 111 -7.75 23.23 -1.49
C ASP A 111 -7.25 23.06 -0.05
N GLU A 112 -7.26 24.14 0.73
CA GLU A 112 -6.75 24.14 2.11
C GLU A 112 -7.47 23.12 3.03
N ALA A 113 -8.66 22.66 2.65
CA ALA A 113 -9.43 21.64 3.36
C ALA A 113 -9.11 20.21 2.90
N ALA A 114 -8.06 20.01 2.09
CA ALA A 114 -7.69 18.75 1.48
C ALA A 114 -8.75 18.17 0.52
N SER A 115 -9.63 19.01 -0.05
CA SER A 115 -10.64 18.56 -1.02
C SER A 115 -10.15 18.78 -2.45
N CYS A 116 -10.20 17.72 -3.27
CA CYS A 116 -9.95 17.83 -4.72
C CYS A 116 -11.12 18.50 -5.45
N ARG A 117 -10.82 19.55 -6.22
CA ARG A 117 -11.80 20.13 -7.14
C ARG A 117 -11.74 19.40 -8.47
N ARG A 118 -12.80 18.66 -8.82
CA ARG A 118 -12.92 18.05 -10.15
C ARG A 118 -12.94 19.15 -11.22
N ASN A 119 -11.93 19.15 -12.08
CA ASN A 119 -11.90 20.03 -13.24
C ASN A 119 -12.90 19.51 -14.28
N ARG A 120 -14.09 20.12 -14.37
CA ARG A 120 -15.21 19.66 -15.22
C ARG A 120 -14.95 19.76 -16.73
N SER A 121 -13.76 20.18 -17.16
CA SER A 121 -13.42 20.44 -18.57
C SER A 121 -12.91 19.23 -19.35
N ALA A 122 -12.65 18.07 -18.73
CA ALA A 122 -12.14 16.88 -19.42
C ALA A 122 -13.23 15.87 -19.86
N ALA A 123 -14.46 15.97 -19.34
CA ALA A 123 -15.56 15.04 -19.67
C ALA A 123 -16.24 15.28 -21.04
N ARG A 124 -15.58 15.99 -21.96
CA ARG A 124 -16.04 16.18 -23.35
C ARG A 124 -14.91 15.83 -24.31
N ARG A 125 -14.68 14.54 -24.50
CA ARG A 125 -14.25 13.92 -25.76
C ARG A 125 -14.62 12.45 -25.63
N GLY A 126 -15.47 11.99 -26.56
CA GLY A 126 -16.14 10.70 -26.52
C GLY A 126 -15.31 9.55 -27.03
#